data_AF-A0A9W8CAM3-F1
#
_entry.id   AF-A0A9W8CAM3-F1
#
_cell.length_a   1.000
_cell.length_b   1.000
_cell.length_c   1.000
_cell.angle_alpha   90.00
_cell.angle_beta   90.00
_cell.angle_gamma   90.00
#
_symmetry.space_group_name_H-M   'P 1'
#
loop_
_entity.id
_entity.type
_entity.pdbx_description
1 polymer ?
#
loop_
_entity_poly.entity_id
_entity_poly.type
_entity_poly.pdbx_seq_one_letter_code
_entity_poly.pdbx_strand_id
1 'polypeptide(L)'
;MTETMDSVEKKFKQKLREKRGLKQTSTDKCDAVLDFCPIVSRAGTDISAALDRLNSQVFQVKPVVLVVLHHTFDDEKVVPESNTAVNRDNTLAVDCLFNEDDGLLQCKKNEEAYDRIAKYLKLNNLTSYAYYKDLHSPYPFSSNDATNRDVEKIPLIDSTEDSLYRKCLTYWKCWVAIIVVSLLLVVILSLLKGFNII
;
A
#
# COMPACT_ATOMS: atom_id res chain seq x y z
N MET A 1 16.89 -6.93 11.49
CA MET A 1 15.68 -7.28 10.74
C MET A 1 15.46 -6.36 9.53
N THR A 2 15.74 -5.06 9.63
CA THR A 2 15.71 -4.11 8.49
C THR A 2 16.72 -4.43 7.39
N GLU A 3 17.97 -4.75 7.75
CA GLU A 3 19.02 -5.11 6.78
C GLU A 3 18.68 -6.36 5.94
N THR A 4 17.97 -7.33 6.54
CA THR A 4 17.53 -8.55 5.87
C THR A 4 16.44 -8.27 4.84
N MET A 5 15.46 -7.42 5.18
CA MET A 5 14.33 -7.11 4.30
C MET A 5 14.77 -6.31 3.08
N ASP A 6 15.63 -5.30 3.25
CA ASP A 6 16.15 -4.51 2.14
C ASP A 6 16.93 -5.40 1.14
N SER A 7 17.68 -6.37 1.66
CA SER A 7 18.37 -7.39 0.85
C SER A 7 17.39 -8.28 0.08
N VAL A 8 16.32 -8.75 0.73
CA VAL A 8 15.24 -9.53 0.11
C VAL A 8 14.57 -8.75 -1.02
N GLU A 9 14.13 -7.52 -0.77
CA GLU A 9 13.49 -6.67 -1.76
C GLU A 9 14.43 -6.40 -2.95
N LYS A 10 15.72 -6.13 -2.69
CA LYS A 10 16.73 -5.92 -3.73
C LYS A 10 16.94 -7.15 -4.60
N LYS A 11 17.14 -8.32 -3.99
CA LYS A 11 17.26 -9.61 -4.71
C LYS A 11 16.01 -9.89 -5.54
N PHE A 12 14.82 -9.60 -4.99
CA PHE A 12 13.56 -9.78 -5.72
C PHE A 12 13.53 -8.95 -7.00
N LYS A 13 13.79 -7.64 -6.87
CA LYS A 13 13.80 -6.68 -7.99
C LYS A 13 14.84 -7.05 -9.04
N GLN A 14 16.02 -7.49 -8.62
CA GLN A 14 17.07 -7.96 -9.52
C GLN A 14 16.61 -9.16 -10.35
N LYS A 15 16.04 -10.19 -9.70
CA LYS A 15 15.56 -11.40 -10.39
C LYS A 15 14.39 -11.11 -11.32
N LEU A 16 13.49 -10.21 -10.92
CA LEU A 16 12.39 -9.75 -11.77
C LEU A 16 12.90 -9.08 -13.05
N ARG A 17 13.91 -8.21 -12.93
CA ARG A 17 14.58 -7.56 -14.07
C ARG A 17 15.24 -8.58 -14.99
N GLU A 18 16.00 -9.52 -14.44
CA GLU A 18 16.74 -10.54 -15.20
C GLU A 18 15.81 -11.49 -15.96
N LYS A 19 14.75 -11.99 -15.30
CA LYS A 19 13.83 -12.94 -15.94
C LYS A 19 12.94 -12.29 -16.98
N ARG A 20 12.50 -11.05 -16.77
CA ARG A 20 11.34 -10.48 -17.46
C ARG A 20 11.60 -9.16 -18.19
N GLY A 21 12.81 -8.59 -18.06
CA GLY A 21 13.18 -7.33 -18.71
C GLY A 21 12.45 -6.10 -18.19
N LEU A 22 11.77 -6.23 -17.05
CA LEU A 22 10.97 -5.14 -16.47
C LEU A 22 11.87 -4.06 -15.90
N LYS A 23 11.61 -2.82 -16.30
CA LYS A 23 12.40 -1.68 -15.89
C LYS A 23 11.79 -1.03 -14.66
N GLN A 24 12.54 -1.03 -13.55
CA GLN A 24 12.21 -0.17 -12.43
C GLN A 24 12.40 1.31 -12.83
N THR A 25 11.45 2.16 -12.47
CA THR A 25 11.55 3.62 -12.54
C THR A 25 11.33 4.23 -11.16
N SER A 26 11.97 5.37 -10.89
CA SER A 26 11.79 6.14 -9.66
C SER A 26 10.75 7.27 -9.82
N THR A 27 9.96 7.21 -10.89
CA THR A 27 8.99 8.27 -11.23
C THR A 27 7.56 7.77 -11.06
N ASP A 28 6.66 8.72 -10.84
CA ASP A 28 5.22 8.55 -10.92
C ASP A 28 4.73 8.19 -12.34
N LYS A 29 5.60 8.24 -13.36
CA LYS A 29 5.29 7.88 -14.76
C LYS A 29 5.40 6.39 -15.08
N CYS A 30 5.48 5.52 -14.06
CA CYS A 30 5.45 4.07 -14.21
C CYS A 30 4.11 3.52 -14.72
N ASP A 31 4.14 2.34 -15.36
CA ASP A 31 2.94 1.61 -15.77
C ASP A 31 2.27 0.90 -14.58
N ALA A 32 3.06 0.45 -13.61
CA ALA A 32 2.59 -0.29 -12.43
C ALA A 32 3.31 0.13 -11.13
N VAL A 33 2.71 -0.19 -10.00
CA VAL A 33 3.33 -0.08 -8.67
C VAL A 33 3.66 -1.47 -8.14
N LEU A 34 4.88 -1.65 -7.67
CA LEU A 34 5.30 -2.84 -6.93
C LEU A 34 5.36 -2.49 -5.44
N ASP A 35 4.81 -3.33 -4.58
CA ASP A 35 4.91 -3.18 -3.14
C ASP A 35 5.19 -4.53 -2.46
N PHE A 36 5.83 -4.48 -1.30
CA PHE A 36 6.16 -5.66 -0.50
C PHE A 36 5.34 -5.66 0.80
N CYS A 37 4.80 -6.82 1.16
CA CYS A 37 4.04 -7.04 2.38
C CYS A 37 4.65 -8.23 3.14
N PRO A 38 5.65 -7.99 4.00
CA PRO A 38 6.09 -9.01 4.93
C PRO A 38 5.00 -9.32 5.94
N ILE A 39 4.72 -10.61 6.14
CA ILE A 39 3.80 -11.06 7.18
C ILE A 39 4.55 -11.05 8.51
N VAL A 40 4.20 -10.10 9.36
CA VAL A 40 4.81 -9.89 10.68
C VAL A 40 3.80 -10.19 11.80
N SER A 41 2.52 -9.99 11.52
CA SER A 41 1.44 -10.26 12.47
C SER A 41 0.60 -11.45 11.99
N ARG A 42 -0.43 -11.19 11.19
CA ARG A 42 -1.33 -12.15 10.57
C ARG A 42 -1.52 -11.76 9.13
N ALA A 43 -1.48 -12.74 8.23
CA ALA A 43 -1.59 -12.51 6.79
C ALA A 43 -2.73 -11.56 6.41
N GLY A 44 -3.95 -11.81 6.92
CA GLY A 44 -5.09 -10.94 6.65
C GLY A 44 -4.89 -9.49 7.09
N THR A 45 -4.35 -9.26 8.29
CA THR A 45 -4.13 -7.91 8.81
C THR A 45 -3.07 -7.16 8.01
N ASP A 46 -1.93 -7.81 7.75
CA ASP A 46 -0.82 -7.18 7.04
C ASP A 46 -1.16 -6.89 5.57
N ILE A 47 -1.91 -7.79 4.92
CA ILE A 47 -2.42 -7.61 3.55
C ILE A 47 -3.45 -6.48 3.51
N SER A 48 -4.41 -6.43 4.43
CA SER A 48 -5.38 -5.32 4.48
C SER A 48 -4.70 -3.97 4.65
N ALA A 49 -3.74 -3.86 5.57
CA ALA A 49 -2.95 -2.64 5.75
C ALA A 49 -2.15 -2.28 4.49
N ALA A 50 -1.74 -3.27 3.69
CA ALA A 50 -1.13 -3.05 2.39
C ALA A 50 -2.06 -2.50 1.33
N LEU A 51 -3.26 -3.06 1.25
CA LEU A 51 -4.26 -2.57 0.32
C LEU A 51 -4.70 -1.16 0.70
N ASP A 52 -4.85 -0.84 1.99
CA ASP A 52 -5.25 0.49 2.45
C ASP A 52 -4.26 1.58 2.06
N ARG A 53 -2.94 1.35 2.22
CA ARG A 53 -1.91 2.31 1.77
C ARG A 53 -1.90 2.47 0.24
N LEU A 54 -2.16 1.39 -0.50
CA LEU A 54 -2.23 1.37 -1.96
C LEU A 54 -3.56 1.90 -2.52
N ASN A 55 -4.58 2.08 -1.68
CA ASN A 55 -5.89 2.63 -2.07
C ASN A 55 -5.95 4.16 -2.03
N SER A 56 -4.85 4.84 -1.67
CA SER A 56 -4.78 6.30 -1.74
C SER A 56 -5.07 6.82 -3.16
N GLN A 57 -5.66 8.02 -3.27
CA GLN A 57 -6.16 8.59 -4.53
C GLN A 57 -5.11 8.62 -5.66
N VAL A 58 -3.82 8.60 -5.32
CA VAL A 58 -2.69 8.59 -6.25
C VAL A 58 -2.53 7.26 -7.00
N PHE A 59 -2.90 6.13 -6.37
CA PHE A 59 -2.64 4.78 -6.90
C PHE A 59 -3.91 4.04 -7.30
N GLN A 60 -5.10 4.60 -7.04
CA GLN A 60 -6.38 3.94 -7.25
C GLN A 60 -6.57 3.41 -8.69
N VAL A 61 -6.02 4.11 -9.69
CA VAL A 61 -6.12 3.75 -11.11
C VAL A 61 -4.99 2.82 -11.59
N LYS A 62 -3.82 2.81 -10.92
CA LYS A 62 -2.63 2.11 -11.43
C LYS A 62 -2.63 0.62 -11.11
N PRO A 63 -2.26 -0.26 -12.05
CA PRO A 63 -1.97 -1.66 -11.74
C PRO A 63 -0.98 -1.80 -10.58
N VAL A 64 -1.28 -2.69 -9.64
CA VAL A 64 -0.45 -2.98 -8.47
C VAL A 64 -0.03 -4.45 -8.51
N VAL A 65 1.23 -4.70 -8.18
CA VAL A 65 1.75 -6.01 -7.82
C VAL A 65 2.11 -5.97 -6.34
N LEU A 66 1.40 -6.75 -5.53
CA LEU A 66 1.67 -6.92 -4.11
C LEU A 66 2.41 -8.23 -3.87
N VAL A 67 3.66 -8.15 -3.43
CA VAL A 67 4.47 -9.33 -3.10
C VAL A 67 4.34 -9.60 -1.60
N VAL A 68 3.62 -10.65 -1.25
CA VAL A 68 3.41 -11.07 0.14
C VAL A 68 4.56 -12.01 0.54
N LEU A 69 5.34 -11.59 1.53
CA LEU A 69 6.53 -12.31 1.98
C LEU A 69 6.21 -13.10 3.26
N HIS A 70 6.23 -14.43 3.14
CA HIS A 70 6.00 -15.36 4.23
C HIS A 70 7.33 -15.83 4.78
N HIS A 71 7.58 -15.53 6.05
CA HIS A 71 8.75 -16.04 6.75
C HIS A 71 8.63 -17.56 6.97
N THR A 72 9.65 -18.31 6.56
CA THR A 72 9.77 -19.75 6.78
C THR A 72 11.13 -20.32 6.40
N PHE A 73 11.57 -21.36 7.11
CA PHE A 73 12.71 -22.20 6.73
C PHE A 73 12.33 -23.39 5.85
N ASP A 74 11.04 -23.62 5.59
CA ASP A 74 10.53 -24.71 4.76
C ASP A 74 10.26 -24.18 3.34
N ASP A 75 11.04 -24.66 2.37
CA ASP A 75 10.96 -24.26 0.97
C ASP A 75 9.76 -24.85 0.21
N GLU A 76 9.11 -25.87 0.79
CA GLU A 76 7.89 -26.49 0.29
C GLU A 76 6.62 -25.98 1.01
N LYS A 77 6.77 -25.02 1.94
CA LYS A 77 5.65 -24.51 2.74
C LYS A 77 4.47 -24.10 1.87
N VAL A 78 3.33 -24.73 2.13
CA VAL A 78 2.04 -24.33 1.54
C VAL A 78 1.52 -23.13 2.33
N VAL A 79 1.13 -22.08 1.60
CA VAL A 79 0.54 -20.86 2.15
C VAL A 79 -0.80 -20.61 1.46
N PRO A 80 -1.79 -20.02 2.14
CA PRO A 80 -3.01 -19.58 1.48
C PRO A 80 -2.71 -18.60 0.34
N GLU A 81 -3.50 -18.65 -0.72
CA GLU A 81 -3.40 -17.74 -1.86
C GLU A 81 -3.79 -16.32 -1.46
N SER A 82 -2.82 -15.42 -1.26
CA SER A 82 -3.09 -14.05 -0.81
C SER A 82 -3.93 -13.25 -1.81
N ASN A 83 -3.91 -13.64 -3.09
CA ASN A 83 -4.72 -13.00 -4.13
C ASN A 83 -6.23 -13.12 -3.88
N THR A 84 -6.70 -14.08 -3.09
CA THR A 84 -8.12 -14.19 -2.75
C THR A 84 -8.57 -13.15 -1.71
N ALA A 85 -7.64 -12.54 -0.98
CA ALA A 85 -7.91 -11.49 0.00
C ALA A 85 -7.88 -10.08 -0.62
N VAL A 86 -7.52 -9.97 -1.90
CA VAL A 86 -7.42 -8.71 -2.62
C VAL A 86 -8.81 -8.30 -3.13
N ASN A 87 -9.31 -7.14 -2.68
CA ASN A 87 -10.61 -6.59 -3.07
C ASN A 87 -10.52 -5.48 -4.13
N ARG A 88 -9.41 -5.43 -4.88
CA ARG A 88 -9.11 -4.36 -5.84
C ARG A 88 -8.84 -4.95 -7.23
N ASP A 89 -9.63 -4.56 -8.22
CA ASP A 89 -9.63 -5.13 -9.57
C ASP A 89 -8.26 -5.07 -10.28
N ASN A 90 -7.48 -4.02 -10.02
CA ASN A 90 -6.17 -3.79 -10.66
C ASN A 90 -4.99 -4.21 -9.78
N THR A 91 -5.17 -5.18 -8.89
CA THR A 91 -4.10 -5.68 -8.01
C THR A 91 -3.90 -7.18 -8.23
N LEU A 92 -2.66 -7.57 -8.54
CA LEU A 92 -2.19 -8.94 -8.41
C LEU A 92 -1.45 -9.08 -7.08
N ALA A 93 -1.87 -10.00 -6.21
CA ALA A 93 -1.01 -10.47 -5.13
C ALA A 93 -0.33 -11.78 -5.49
N VAL A 94 0.94 -11.91 -5.12
CA VAL A 94 1.70 -13.16 -5.21
C VAL A 94 2.38 -13.45 -3.90
N ASP A 95 2.49 -14.73 -3.58
CA ASP A 95 3.08 -15.22 -2.34
C ASP A 95 4.53 -15.66 -2.59
N CYS A 96 5.43 -15.25 -1.70
CA CYS A 96 6.84 -15.61 -1.75
C CYS A 96 7.33 -16.05 -0.36
N LEU A 97 8.25 -17.00 -0.34
CA LEU A 97 8.87 -17.55 0.87
C LEU A 97 10.26 -16.95 1.06
N PHE A 98 10.59 -16.60 2.30
CA PHE A 98 11.91 -16.10 2.68
C PHE A 98 12.29 -16.50 4.11
N ASN A 99 13.58 -16.50 4.43
CA ASN A 99 14.11 -16.56 5.79
C ASN A 99 15.25 -15.54 5.96
N GLU A 100 15.81 -15.42 7.16
CA GLU A 100 16.93 -14.51 7.42
C GLU A 100 18.26 -15.00 6.86
N ASP A 101 18.45 -16.31 6.75
CA ASP A 101 19.73 -16.92 6.39
C ASP A 101 20.00 -16.81 4.88
N ASP A 102 19.03 -17.23 4.07
CA ASP A 102 19.10 -17.28 2.61
C ASP A 102 18.47 -16.03 1.95
N GLY A 103 17.58 -15.35 2.67
CA GLY A 103 16.69 -14.34 2.10
C GLY A 103 15.58 -15.03 1.31
N LEU A 104 15.37 -14.64 0.05
CA LEU A 104 14.38 -15.30 -0.81
C LEU A 104 14.77 -16.74 -1.09
N LEU A 105 13.89 -17.67 -0.77
CA LEU A 105 14.12 -19.09 -1.02
C LEU A 105 14.17 -19.40 -2.52
N GLN A 106 15.02 -20.35 -2.90
CA GLN A 106 15.06 -20.88 -4.26
C GLN A 106 14.07 -22.04 -4.38
N CYS A 107 12.78 -21.72 -4.41
CA CYS A 107 11.71 -22.71 -4.40
C CYS A 107 10.70 -22.54 -5.53
N LYS A 108 9.92 -23.59 -5.80
CA LYS A 108 8.90 -23.62 -6.85
C LYS A 108 7.87 -22.49 -6.68
N LYS A 109 7.43 -22.19 -5.46
CA LYS A 109 6.47 -21.10 -5.18
C LYS A 109 7.00 -19.73 -5.62
N ASN A 110 8.26 -19.43 -5.30
CA ASN A 110 8.88 -18.17 -5.70
C ASN A 110 9.04 -18.08 -7.22
N GLU A 111 9.38 -19.18 -7.89
CA GLU A 111 9.41 -19.24 -9.35
C GLU A 111 8.03 -18.97 -9.98
N GLU A 112 6.99 -19.62 -9.46
CA GLU A 112 5.61 -19.41 -9.91
C GLU A 112 5.13 -17.97 -9.67
N ALA A 113 5.57 -17.33 -8.57
CA ALA A 113 5.28 -15.92 -8.32
C ALA A 113 5.87 -15.01 -9.41
N TYR A 114 7.13 -15.20 -9.82
CA TYR A 114 7.72 -14.46 -10.94
C TYR A 114 6.99 -14.70 -12.25
N ASP A 115 6.54 -15.93 -12.50
CA ASP A 115 5.80 -16.30 -13.71
C ASP A 115 4.41 -15.65 -13.75
N ARG A 116 3.71 -15.62 -12.61
CA ARG A 116 2.43 -14.92 -12.46
C ARG A 116 2.56 -13.42 -12.67
N ILE A 117 3.56 -12.80 -12.04
CA ILE A 117 3.86 -11.37 -12.25
C ILE A 117 4.09 -11.10 -13.73
N ALA A 118 4.94 -11.90 -14.39
CA ALA A 118 5.24 -11.73 -15.81
C ALA A 118 4.01 -11.84 -16.70
N LYS A 119 3.18 -12.87 -16.44
CA LYS A 119 1.93 -13.07 -17.17
C LYS A 119 0.99 -11.87 -17.01
N TYR A 120 0.81 -11.40 -15.78
CA TYR A 120 -0.01 -10.23 -15.48
C TYR A 120 0.49 -8.98 -16.21
N LEU A 121 1.79 -8.71 -16.15
CA LEU A 121 2.37 -7.54 -16.80
C LEU A 121 2.24 -7.61 -18.32
N LYS A 122 2.46 -8.79 -18.91
CA LYS A 122 2.25 -9.01 -20.36
C LYS A 122 0.80 -8.81 -20.78
N LEU A 123 -0.16 -9.37 -20.03
CA LEU A 123 -1.58 -9.24 -20.35
C LEU A 123 -2.08 -7.80 -20.29
N ASN A 124 -1.47 -6.98 -19.44
CA ASN A 124 -1.83 -5.57 -19.25
C ASN A 124 -0.90 -4.60 -20.00
N ASN A 125 0.01 -5.09 -20.85
CA ASN A 125 0.99 -4.28 -21.58
C ASN A 125 1.87 -3.37 -20.69
N LEU A 126 2.25 -3.86 -19.50
CA LEU A 126 3.03 -3.12 -18.51
C LEU A 126 4.52 -3.40 -18.70
N THR A 127 5.32 -2.35 -18.88
CA THR A 127 6.75 -2.45 -19.22
C THR A 127 7.67 -1.90 -18.12
N SER A 128 7.11 -1.05 -17.26
CA SER A 128 7.80 -0.39 -16.17
C SER A 128 7.02 -0.47 -14.88
N TYR A 129 7.73 -0.49 -13.76
CA TYR A 129 7.12 -0.36 -12.44
C TYR A 129 7.89 0.64 -11.58
N ALA A 130 7.21 1.32 -10.69
CA ALA A 130 7.84 2.03 -9.59
C ALA A 130 7.65 1.26 -8.29
N TYR A 131 8.64 1.33 -7.42
CA TYR A 131 8.51 0.79 -6.08
C TYR A 131 7.71 1.75 -5.21
N TYR A 132 6.74 1.26 -4.44
CA TYR A 132 5.86 2.10 -3.63
C TYR A 132 6.62 3.09 -2.74
N LYS A 133 7.71 2.65 -2.08
CA LYS A 133 8.53 3.53 -1.23
C LYS A 133 9.28 4.62 -2.01
N ASP A 134 9.52 4.42 -3.30
CA ASP A 134 10.22 5.39 -4.17
C ASP A 134 9.25 6.45 -4.74
N LEU A 135 7.94 6.22 -4.65
CA LEU A 135 6.93 7.16 -5.10
C LEU A 135 6.79 8.28 -4.08
N HIS A 136 6.58 9.51 -4.56
CA HIS A 136 6.29 10.64 -3.67
C HIS A 136 5.05 10.31 -2.85
N SER A 137 5.27 9.92 -1.59
CA SER A 137 4.21 9.58 -0.66
C SER A 137 3.31 10.81 -0.48
N PRO A 138 1.98 10.71 -0.61
CA PRO A 138 1.08 11.79 -0.23
C PRO A 138 1.14 12.11 1.28
N TYR A 139 1.85 11.29 2.06
CA TYR A 139 2.23 11.56 3.44
C TYR A 139 3.74 11.78 3.56
N PRO A 140 4.22 12.93 4.09
CA PRO A 140 5.63 13.11 4.37
C PRO A 140 6.09 12.05 5.37
N PHE A 141 7.10 11.27 5.00
CA PHE A 141 7.78 10.31 5.85
C PHE A 141 8.44 11.08 7.01
N SER A 142 7.95 10.90 8.24
CA SER A 142 8.66 11.38 9.44
C SER A 142 9.82 10.43 9.70
N SER A 143 11.00 10.78 9.20
CA SER A 143 12.24 10.09 9.55
C SER A 143 12.55 10.36 11.02
N ASN A 144 12.19 9.43 11.90
CA ASN A 144 12.76 9.37 13.23
C ASN A 144 13.82 8.28 13.23
N ASP A 145 14.98 8.58 12.65
CA ASP A 145 16.20 7.94 13.12
C ASP A 145 17.41 8.87 12.92
N ALA A 146 17.78 9.51 14.03
CA ALA A 146 19.15 9.61 14.53
C ALA A 146 19.21 10.73 15.57
N THR A 147 19.18 10.37 16.86
CA THR A 147 20.29 10.58 17.81
C THR A 147 19.83 10.52 19.29
N ASN A 148 20.58 9.72 20.05
CA ASN A 148 20.89 9.82 21.48
C ASN A 148 19.87 9.42 22.58
N ARG A 149 20.24 8.30 23.22
CA ARG A 149 20.59 8.10 24.64
C ARG A 149 19.55 8.30 25.76
N ASP A 150 19.57 7.28 26.62
CA ASP A 150 19.26 7.21 28.04
C ASP A 150 17.86 6.76 28.49
N VAL A 151 17.92 5.86 29.47
CA VAL A 151 16.90 4.98 30.06
C VAL A 151 15.86 5.77 30.87
N GLU A 152 14.54 5.50 30.73
CA GLU A 152 13.66 4.99 31.82
C GLU A 152 12.19 4.76 31.39
N LYS A 153 11.64 3.63 31.88
CA LYS A 153 10.23 3.28 32.20
C LYS A 153 9.12 3.44 31.16
N ILE A 154 8.53 2.29 30.84
CA ILE A 154 7.14 2.15 30.43
C ILE A 154 6.23 2.47 31.64
N PRO A 155 5.16 3.27 31.43
CA PRO A 155 3.84 2.80 31.80
C PRO A 155 2.83 2.91 30.64
N LEU A 156 2.15 1.79 30.44
CA LEU A 156 0.82 1.53 29.87
C LEU A 156 0.04 2.69 29.21
N ILE A 157 -0.20 2.47 27.91
CA ILE A 157 -1.26 2.93 27.00
C ILE A 157 -2.47 3.60 27.66
N ASP A 158 -2.73 4.86 27.30
CA ASP A 158 -4.06 5.42 26.97
C ASP A 158 -3.89 6.84 26.40
N SER A 159 -4.79 7.31 25.51
CA SER A 159 -5.05 8.71 25.11
C SER A 159 -4.65 9.29 23.73
N THR A 160 -4.25 8.51 22.71
CA THR A 160 -4.08 9.09 21.34
C THR A 160 -5.24 8.84 20.36
N GLU A 161 -5.99 7.74 20.50
CA GLU A 161 -7.15 7.45 19.64
C GLU A 161 -8.35 8.40 19.90
N ASP A 162 -8.55 8.80 21.15
CA ASP A 162 -9.66 9.66 21.58
C ASP A 162 -9.59 11.10 21.02
N SER A 163 -8.38 11.59 20.80
CA SER A 163 -8.14 12.93 20.22
C SER A 163 -8.47 12.96 18.72
N LEU A 164 -8.19 11.86 18.02
CA LEU A 164 -8.38 11.72 16.58
C LEU A 164 -9.85 11.54 16.22
N TYR A 165 -10.58 10.72 16.99
CA TYR A 165 -12.03 10.55 16.80
C TYR A 165 -12.79 11.87 17.03
N ARG A 166 -12.42 12.65 18.06
CA ARG A 166 -13.04 13.96 18.31
C ARG A 166 -12.75 14.98 17.21
N LYS A 167 -11.54 14.99 16.64
CA LYS A 167 -11.22 15.86 15.49
C LYS A 167 -11.98 15.43 14.22
N CYS A 168 -12.11 14.13 13.97
CA CYS A 168 -12.85 13.60 12.82
C CYS A 168 -14.36 13.91 12.90
N LEU A 169 -14.96 13.78 14.09
CA LEU A 169 -16.36 14.13 14.34
C LEU A 169 -16.63 15.63 14.13
N THR A 170 -15.65 16.48 14.45
CA THR A 170 -15.74 17.93 14.26
C THR A 170 -15.71 18.28 12.78
N TYR A 171 -14.84 17.63 12.00
CA TYR A 171 -14.74 17.83 10.55
C TYR A 171 -15.99 17.35 9.80
N TRP A 172 -16.58 16.23 10.21
CA TRP A 172 -17.86 15.73 9.68
C TRP A 172 -19.00 16.73 9.93
N LYS A 173 -19.09 17.29 11.13
CA LYS A 173 -20.11 18.30 11.47
C LYS A 173 -19.95 19.58 10.66
N CYS A 174 -18.72 20.03 10.41
CA CYS A 174 -18.45 21.20 9.57
C CYS A 174 -18.86 20.94 8.10
N TRP A 175 -18.58 19.76 7.56
CA TRP A 175 -18.97 19.39 6.20
C TRP A 175 -20.49 19.35 6.01
N VAL A 176 -21.23 18.76 6.97
CA VAL A 176 -22.70 18.73 6.93
C VAL A 176 -23.28 20.15 6.97
N ALA A 177 -22.73 21.04 7.80
CA ALA A 177 -23.19 22.43 7.88
C ALA A 177 -22.98 23.20 6.56
N ILE A 178 -21.83 23.00 5.89
CA ILE A 178 -21.53 23.64 4.60
C ILE A 178 -22.52 23.19 3.52
N ILE A 179 -22.87 21.90 3.49
CA ILE A 179 -23.85 21.35 2.54
C ILE A 179 -25.24 21.97 2.78
N VAL A 180 -25.68 22.08 4.03
CA VAL A 180 -26.98 22.67 4.38
C VAL A 180 -27.05 24.15 3.99
N VAL A 181 -25.99 24.93 4.28
CA VAL A 181 -25.93 26.35 3.90
C VAL A 181 -25.97 26.51 2.38
N SER A 182 -25.22 25.66 1.66
CA SER A 182 -25.20 25.68 0.19
C SER A 182 -26.57 25.39 -0.41
N LEU A 183 -27.31 24.41 0.14
CA LEU A 183 -28.66 24.09 -0.30
C LEU A 183 -29.66 25.23 -0.01
N LEU A 184 -29.59 25.85 1.16
CA LEU A 184 -30.43 27.00 1.50
C LEU A 184 -30.18 28.19 0.56
N LEU A 185 -28.92 28.45 0.21
CA LEU A 185 -28.55 29.52 -0.71
C LEU A 185 -29.12 29.28 -2.12
N VAL A 186 -29.09 28.03 -2.60
CA VAL A 186 -29.71 27.64 -3.87
C VAL A 186 -31.22 27.83 -3.84
N VAL A 187 -31.89 27.49 -2.72
CA VAL A 187 -33.34 27.72 -2.56
C VAL A 187 -33.66 29.21 -2.57
N ILE A 188 -32.90 30.04 -1.85
CA ILE A 188 -33.08 31.50 -1.83
C ILE A 188 -32.89 32.09 -3.23
N LEU A 189 -31.84 31.69 -3.96
CA LEU A 189 -31.62 32.14 -5.35
C LEU A 189 -32.74 31.71 -6.29
N SER A 190 -33.34 30.54 -6.06
CA SER A 190 -34.46 30.03 -6.85
C SER A 190 -35.74 30.83 -6.57
N LEU A 191 -35.99 31.22 -5.32
CA LEU A 191 -37.09 32.11 -4.94
C LEU A 191 -36.89 33.51 -5.52
N LEU A 192 -35.68 34.08 -5.44
CA LEU A 192 -35.37 35.40 -6.02
C LEU A 192 -35.60 35.44 -7.55
N LYS A 193 -35.25 34.38 -8.27
CA LYS A 193 -35.58 34.23 -9.70
C LYS A 193 -37.07 34.11 -9.96
N GLY A 194 -37.83 33.46 -9.07
CA GLY A 194 -39.29 33.33 -9.18
C GLY A 194 -40.05 34.64 -8.93
N PHE A 195 -39.48 35.57 -8.16
CA PHE A 195 -40.10 36.87 -7.85
C PHE A 195 -39.79 38.00 -8.85
N ASN A 196 -39.04 37.73 -9.92
CA ASN A 196 -38.72 38.67 -11.01
C ASN A 196 -38.32 40.09 -10.51
N ILE A 197 -37.33 40.14 -9.62
CA ILE A 197 -36.56 41.35 -9.31
C ILE A 197 -35.18 41.20 -9.97
N ILE A 198 -35.17 41.30 -11.30
CA ILE A 198 -34.13 41.92 -12.12
C ILE A 198 -34.87 42.73 -13.19
#